data_AF-A0A813LEM1-F1
#
_entry.id   AF-A0A813LEM1-F1
#
_cell.length_a   1.000
_cell.length_b   1.000
_cell.length_c   1.000
_cell.angle_alpha   90.00
_cell.angle_beta   90.00
_cell.angle_gamma   90.00
#
_symmetry.space_group_name_H-M   'P 1'
#
loop_
_entity.id
_entity.type
_entity.pdbx_description
1 polymer ?
#
loop_
_entity_poly.entity_id
_entity_poly.type
_entity_poly.pdbx_seq_one_letter_code
_entity_poly.pdbx_strand_id
1 'polypeptide(L)'
;MVGHQSEVSRSPPPNCSLGEAVAAAAGECSHLREPYDRCFMGWYRQNFLAGDLSASAEASCQRLFVDYQACVNKHLVERGQVCGEQQRPIAEELEVAT
;
A
#
# COMPACT_ATOMS: atom_id res chain seq x y z
N MET A 1 18.87 23.78 36.47
CA MET A 1 18.25 23.78 35.13
C MET A 1 17.96 22.33 34.78
N VAL A 2 16.71 21.87 34.90
CA VAL A 2 16.30 20.58 34.36
C VAL A 2 15.09 20.86 33.49
N GLY A 3 15.33 20.92 32.18
CA GLY A 3 14.27 21.07 31.19
C GLY A 3 13.45 19.79 31.18
N HIS A 4 12.18 19.88 31.57
CA HIS A 4 11.20 18.87 31.22
C HIS A 4 11.03 18.93 29.70
N GLN A 5 11.54 17.92 28.99
CA GLN A 5 11.10 17.68 27.62
C GLN A 5 9.69 17.12 27.72
N SER A 6 8.70 17.97 27.47
CA SER A 6 7.35 17.52 27.18
C SER A 6 7.43 16.60 25.95
N GLU A 7 7.12 15.33 26.16
CA GLU A 7 6.81 14.42 25.08
C GLU A 7 5.63 15.02 24.30
N VAL A 8 5.90 15.64 23.16
CA VAL A 8 4.87 15.91 22.17
C VAL A 8 4.44 14.55 21.67
N SER A 9 3.42 14.00 22.32
CA SER A 9 2.60 12.92 21.79
C SER A 9 2.18 13.35 20.39
N ARG A 10 2.88 12.84 19.38
CA ARG A 10 2.48 12.97 17.97
C ARG A 10 1.25 12.09 17.81
N SER A 11 0.14 12.51 18.41
CA SER A 11 -1.16 11.99 18.03
C SER A 11 -1.29 12.27 16.53
N PRO A 12 -1.54 11.26 15.69
CA PRO A 12 -1.93 11.53 14.32
C PRO A 12 -3.14 12.48 14.34
N PRO A 13 -3.29 13.34 13.32
CA PRO A 13 -4.45 14.21 13.23
C PRO A 13 -5.73 13.37 13.36
N PRO A 14 -6.83 13.93 13.88
CA PRO A 14 -8.03 13.19 14.31
C PRO A 14 -8.71 12.36 13.21
N ASN A 15 -8.21 12.43 11.98
CA ASN A 15 -8.67 11.74 10.78
C ASN A 15 -7.61 10.87 10.07
N CYS A 16 -6.37 10.72 10.58
CA CYS A 16 -5.33 9.90 9.92
C CYS A 16 -4.74 8.80 10.82
N SER A 17 -5.57 7.95 11.41
CA SER A 17 -5.14 6.61 11.82
C SER A 17 -5.11 5.66 10.60
N LEU A 18 -4.25 5.97 9.62
CA LEU A 18 -4.17 5.25 8.33
C LEU A 18 -4.02 3.73 8.51
N GLY A 19 -3.29 3.28 9.52
CA GLY A 19 -3.12 1.86 9.81
C GLY A 19 -4.44 1.15 10.12
N GLU A 20 -5.27 1.74 10.99
CA GLU A 20 -6.59 1.19 11.37
C GLU A 20 -7.57 1.27 10.20
N ALA A 21 -7.56 2.41 9.49
CA ALA A 21 -8.33 2.67 8.28
C ALA A 21 -8.11 1.59 7.21
N VAL A 22 -6.84 1.34 6.90
CA VAL A 22 -6.40 0.37 5.90
C VAL A 22 -6.69 -1.04 6.36
N ALA A 23 -6.47 -1.37 7.64
CA ALA A 23 -6.81 -2.69 8.18
C ALA A 23 -8.30 -2.99 8.02
N ALA A 24 -9.16 -2.03 8.34
CA ALA A 24 -10.59 -2.19 8.22
C ALA A 24 -11.06 -2.24 6.74
N ALA A 25 -10.50 -1.39 5.86
CA ALA A 25 -10.77 -1.46 4.42
C ALA A 25 -10.27 -2.78 3.79
N ALA A 26 -9.12 -3.28 4.21
CA ALA A 26 -8.57 -4.56 3.76
C ALA A 26 -9.44 -5.76 4.19
N GLY A 27 -10.15 -5.65 5.32
CA GLY A 27 -11.15 -6.64 5.75
C GLY A 27 -12.30 -6.79 4.75
N GLU A 28 -12.86 -5.67 4.30
CA GLU A 28 -13.93 -5.63 3.28
C GLU A 28 -13.43 -6.16 1.91
N CYS A 29 -12.15 -5.94 1.60
CA CYS A 29 -11.50 -6.36 0.37
C CYS A 29 -10.81 -7.74 0.46
N SER A 30 -11.11 -8.54 1.48
CA SER A 30 -10.44 -9.83 1.76
C SER A 30 -10.43 -10.79 0.57
N HIS A 31 -11.53 -10.89 -0.17
CA HIS A 31 -11.65 -11.72 -1.37
C HIS A 31 -10.70 -11.34 -2.53
N LEU A 32 -10.25 -10.07 -2.58
CA LEU A 32 -9.25 -9.58 -3.54
C LEU A 32 -7.83 -9.62 -2.94
N ARG A 33 -7.74 -9.44 -1.62
CA ARG A 33 -6.48 -9.50 -0.88
C ARG A 33 -5.85 -10.89 -0.92
N GLU A 34 -6.62 -11.94 -0.64
CA GLU A 34 -6.11 -13.31 -0.59
C GLU A 34 -5.38 -13.79 -1.86
N PRO A 35 -5.94 -13.63 -3.07
CA PRO A 35 -5.23 -14.02 -4.28
C PRO A 35 -4.01 -13.12 -4.55
N TYR A 36 -4.12 -11.81 -4.28
CA TYR A 36 -2.99 -10.88 -4.40
C TYR A 36 -1.84 -11.26 -3.47
N ASP A 37 -2.10 -11.45 -2.18
CA ASP A 37 -1.11 -11.83 -1.17
C ASP A 37 -0.44 -13.16 -1.53
N ARG A 38 -1.21 -14.14 -2.02
CA ARG A 38 -0.67 -15.43 -2.47
C ARG A 38 0.30 -15.24 -3.63
N CYS A 39 -0.08 -14.44 -4.62
CA CYS A 39 0.77 -14.11 -5.77
C CYS A 39 2.05 -13.40 -5.31
N PHE A 40 1.89 -12.30 -4.56
CA PHE A 40 3.00 -11.48 -4.09
C PHE A 40 3.97 -12.27 -3.21
N MET A 41 3.48 -13.08 -2.27
CA MET A 41 4.34 -13.90 -1.41
C MET A 41 5.06 -15.00 -2.20
N GLY A 42 4.43 -15.54 -3.25
CA GLY A 42 5.08 -16.46 -4.18
C GLY A 42 6.22 -15.77 -4.93
N TRP A 43 5.94 -14.60 -5.50
CA TRP A 43 6.95 -13.78 -6.19
C TRP A 43 8.09 -13.38 -5.25
N TYR A 44 7.76 -12.87 -4.06
CA TYR A 44 8.71 -12.38 -3.06
C TYR A 44 9.73 -13.46 -2.68
N ARG A 45 9.28 -14.69 -2.44
CA ARG A 45 10.16 -15.81 -2.07
C ARG A 45 11.05 -16.28 -3.20
N GLN A 46 10.52 -16.31 -4.43
CA GLN A 46 11.20 -16.92 -5.57
C GLN A 46 12.09 -15.95 -6.36
N ASN A 47 11.76 -14.66 -6.32
CA ASN A 47 12.36 -13.64 -7.19
C ASN A 47 13.09 -12.62 -6.31
N PHE A 48 12.34 -11.85 -5.53
CA PHE A 48 12.89 -10.77 -4.71
C PHE A 48 13.98 -11.24 -3.74
N LEU A 49 13.71 -12.26 -2.93
CA LEU A 49 14.69 -12.81 -1.99
C LEU A 49 15.85 -13.53 -2.69
N ALA A 50 15.64 -14.04 -3.91
CA ALA A 50 16.68 -14.66 -4.72
C ALA A 50 17.55 -13.62 -5.46
N GLY A 51 17.19 -12.33 -5.41
CA GLY A 51 17.84 -11.26 -6.17
C GLY A 51 17.50 -11.25 -7.65
N ASP A 52 16.54 -12.06 -8.10
CA ASP A 52 16.02 -12.04 -9.46
C ASP A 52 14.86 -11.06 -9.55
N LEU A 53 15.09 -9.90 -10.16
CA LEU A 53 14.06 -8.87 -10.39
C LEU A 53 13.60 -8.84 -11.85
N SER A 54 14.00 -9.82 -12.67
CA SER A 54 13.67 -9.86 -14.10
C SER A 54 12.16 -10.03 -14.33
N ALA A 55 11.49 -10.79 -13.46
CA ALA A 55 10.04 -10.73 -13.30
C ALA A 55 9.75 -9.72 -12.17
N SER A 56 9.07 -8.61 -12.47
CA SER A 56 8.62 -7.70 -11.41
C SER A 56 7.35 -8.26 -10.72
N ALA A 57 7.13 -7.85 -9.47
CA ALA A 57 5.88 -8.13 -8.75
C ALA A 57 4.68 -7.55 -9.51
N GLU A 58 4.88 -6.43 -10.19
CA GLU A 58 3.88 -5.83 -11.07
C GLU A 58 3.60 -6.77 -12.25
N ALA A 59 4.57 -7.20 -13.03
CA ALA A 59 4.32 -8.11 -14.16
C ALA A 59 3.59 -9.41 -13.74
N SER A 60 3.86 -9.92 -12.53
CA SER A 60 3.28 -11.17 -12.04
C SER A 60 1.91 -11.00 -11.35
N CYS A 61 1.70 -9.90 -10.65
CA CYS A 61 0.56 -9.71 -9.74
C CYS A 61 -0.23 -8.41 -9.97
N GLN A 62 0.11 -7.60 -10.98
CA GLN A 62 -0.47 -6.26 -11.22
C GLN A 62 -1.98 -6.30 -11.36
N ARG A 63 -2.55 -7.29 -12.05
CA ARG A 63 -4.02 -7.40 -12.19
C ARG A 63 -4.69 -7.56 -10.82
N LEU A 64 -4.17 -8.48 -10.00
CA LEU A 64 -4.69 -8.72 -8.65
C LEU A 64 -4.50 -7.49 -7.75
N PHE A 65 -3.36 -6.80 -7.91
CA PHE A 65 -3.06 -5.59 -7.16
C PHE A 65 -4.00 -4.44 -7.50
N VAL A 66 -4.25 -4.18 -8.79
CA VAL A 66 -5.14 -3.11 -9.26
C VAL A 66 -6.54 -3.28 -8.69
N ASP A 67 -7.08 -4.50 -8.74
CA ASP A 67 -8.43 -4.79 -8.22
C ASP A 67 -8.48 -4.60 -6.70
N TYR A 68 -7.49 -5.12 -5.97
CA TYR A 68 -7.39 -4.96 -4.52
C TYR A 68 -7.22 -3.49 -4.11
N GLN A 69 -6.32 -2.76 -4.76
CA GLN A 69 -6.04 -1.34 -4.51
C GLN A 69 -7.29 -0.49 -4.75
N ALA A 70 -8.02 -0.74 -5.84
CA ALA A 70 -9.26 -0.03 -6.15
C ALA A 70 -10.31 -0.23 -5.04
N CYS A 71 -10.45 -1.45 -4.53
CA CYS A 71 -11.36 -1.76 -3.43
C CYS A 71 -10.96 -1.02 -2.13
N VAL A 72 -9.69 -1.08 -1.75
CA VAL A 72 -9.20 -0.40 -0.53
C VAL A 72 -9.39 1.11 -0.63
N ASN A 73 -9.00 1.71 -1.76
CA ASN A 73 -9.17 3.13 -2.00
C ASN A 73 -10.63 3.57 -1.92
N LYS A 74 -11.55 2.79 -2.50
CA LYS A 74 -13.00 3.05 -2.38
C LYS A 74 -13.43 3.15 -0.92
N HIS A 75 -13.07 2.18 -0.09
CA HIS A 75 -13.47 2.16 1.32
C HIS A 75 -12.78 3.23 2.18
N LEU A 76 -11.53 3.60 1.86
CA LEU A 76 -10.86 4.72 2.51
C LEU A 76 -11.56 6.06 2.20
N VAL A 77 -11.93 6.28 0.93
CA VAL A 77 -12.66 7.49 0.51
C VAL A 77 -14.05 7.55 1.14
N GLU A 78 -14.80 6.44 1.15
CA GLU A 78 -16.13 6.37 1.79
C GLU A 78 -16.10 6.70 3.29
N ARG A 79 -14.98 6.40 3.96
CA ARG A 79 -14.78 6.65 5.40
C ARG A 79 -14.24 8.06 5.69
N GLY A 80 -14.09 8.91 4.68
CA GLY A 80 -13.51 10.25 4.81
C GLY A 80 -12.01 10.22 5.13
N GLN A 81 -11.34 9.10 4.90
CA GLN A 81 -9.93 8.87 5.17
C GLN A 81 -9.11 9.05 3.89
N VAL A 82 -8.87 10.30 3.51
CA VAL A 82 -7.95 10.65 2.41
C VAL A 82 -6.59 10.97 3.02
N CYS A 83 -5.75 9.96 3.20
CA CYS A 83 -4.38 10.17 3.70
C CYS A 83 -3.44 10.50 2.53
N GLY A 84 -3.47 11.74 2.04
CA GLY A 84 -2.45 12.28 1.13
C GLY A 84 -2.39 11.69 -0.29
N GLU A 85 -1.70 12.41 -1.16
CA GLU A 85 -1.62 12.16 -2.60
C GLU A 85 -0.59 11.08 -2.95
N GLN A 86 -1.05 9.84 -3.11
CA GLN A 86 -0.20 8.76 -3.62
C GLN A 86 -0.91 7.98 -4.74
N GLN A 87 -1.33 8.70 -5.78
CA GLN A 87 -1.54 8.11 -7.09
C GLN A 87 -0.55 8.76 -8.06
N ARG A 88 0.70 8.29 -8.07
CA ARG A 88 1.51 8.45 -9.30
C ARG A 88 0.82 7.56 -10.34
N PRO A 89 0.38 8.08 -11.49
CA PRO A 89 -0.13 7.22 -12.55
C PRO A 89 0.98 6.25 -12.95
N ILE A 90 0.68 4.95 -12.97
CA ILE A 90 1.54 3.88 -13.51
C ILE A 90 1.60 3.95 -15.04
N ALA A 91 1.90 5.13 -15.57
CA ALA A 91 1.95 5.39 -16.99
C ALA A 91 2.95 6.52 -17.31
N GLU A 92 4.10 6.59 -16.65
CA GLU A 92 5.28 7.31 -17.16
C GLU A 92 6.56 6.99 -16.37
N GLU A 93 7.10 5.78 -16.51
CA GLU A 93 8.53 5.52 -16.26
C GLU A 93 9.08 4.59 -17.35
N LEU A 94 8.87 4.97 -18.61
CA LEU A 94 9.61 4.43 -19.75
C LEU A 94 10.19 5.55 -20.60
N GLU A 95 10.89 6.53 -20.00
CA GLU A 95 11.77 7.45 -20.75
C GLU A 95 12.96 7.94 -19.88
N VAL A 96 13.76 7.02 -19.32
CA VAL A 96 15.17 7.33 -18.97
C VAL A 96 16.06 6.14 -19.33
N ALA A 97 16.11 5.83 -20.63
CA ALA A 97 17.17 5.04 -21.23
C ALA A 97 17.34 5.49 -22.69
N THR A 98 17.92 6.67 -22.87
CA THR A 98 18.63 7.07 -24.10
C THR A 98 19.78 7.96 -23.70
#